data_AF-A0A9D7VRG5-F1
#
_entry.id   AF-A0A9D7VRG5-F1
#
_cell.length_a   1.000
_cell.length_b   1.000
_cell.length_c   1.000
_cell.angle_alpha   90.00
_cell.angle_beta   90.00
_cell.angle_gamma   90.00
#
_symmetry.space_group_name_H-M   'P 1'
#
loop_
_entity.id
_entity.type
_entity.pdbx_description
1 polymer ?
#
loop_
_entity_poly.entity_id
_entity_poly.type
_entity_poly.pdbx_seq_one_letter_code
_entity_poly.pdbx_strand_id
1 'polypeptide(L)'
;MLEYVQHDGGRVEAGFRGRADCVVRAICLITGESYNHVREDLSYLQKKMTGGLYPSIADGVMTPVHYLYLTGKGWDLTLTKNAYLPDIPRDGHFIAVIPRHVMAIRHGTVWDAWDSRFSRRTKSGYPRLLGYYSPPAA
;
A
#
# COMPACT_ATOMS: atom_id res chain seq x y z
N MET A 1 9.43 -18.44 2.07
CA MET A 1 8.08 -17.83 1.88
C MET A 1 8.10 -16.42 2.47
N LEU A 2 7.15 -15.53 2.16
CA LEU A 2 7.01 -14.28 2.94
C LEU A 2 6.24 -14.60 4.21
N GLU A 3 6.64 -14.04 5.35
CA GLU A 3 5.88 -14.15 6.59
C GLU A 3 4.66 -13.22 6.56
N TYR A 4 3.73 -13.40 7.51
CA TYR A 4 2.53 -12.55 7.61
C TYR A 4 2.23 -12.17 9.05
N VAL A 5 1.96 -10.88 9.23
CA VAL A 5 1.47 -10.29 10.47
C VAL A 5 0.17 -9.55 10.16
N GLN A 6 -0.88 -9.91 10.88
CA GLN A 6 -2.15 -9.20 10.77
C GLN A 6 -2.05 -7.87 11.52
N HIS A 7 -2.18 -6.76 10.81
CA HIS A 7 -2.15 -5.41 11.37
C HIS A 7 -2.98 -4.45 10.55
N ASP A 8 -3.75 -3.59 11.20
CA ASP A 8 -4.66 -2.64 10.56
C ASP A 8 -4.02 -1.26 10.27
N GLY A 9 -2.71 -1.12 10.41
CA GLY A 9 -1.98 0.14 10.30
C GLY A 9 -2.43 1.29 11.21
N GLY A 10 -3.08 1.02 12.35
CA GLY A 10 -3.57 2.06 13.27
C GLY A 10 -4.96 2.61 12.89
N ARG A 11 -5.66 1.94 11.97
CA ARG A 11 -6.96 2.37 11.47
C ARG A 11 -8.04 2.40 12.56
N VAL A 12 -8.10 1.37 13.40
CA VAL A 12 -9.07 1.28 14.50
C VAL A 12 -8.78 2.35 15.55
N GLU A 13 -7.51 2.56 15.88
CA GLU A 13 -7.07 3.60 16.83
C GLU A 13 -7.44 5.00 16.34
N ALA A 14 -7.40 5.22 15.03
CA ALA A 14 -7.86 6.46 14.40
C ALA A 14 -9.41 6.60 14.34
N GLY A 15 -10.17 5.66 14.90
CA GLY A 15 -11.62 5.73 15.05
C GLY A 15 -12.43 5.15 13.89
N PHE A 16 -11.79 4.49 12.91
CA PHE A 16 -12.49 3.94 11.75
C PHE A 16 -12.89 2.47 11.95
N ARG A 17 -14.05 2.07 11.40
CA ARG A 17 -14.59 0.70 11.45
C ARG A 17 -14.35 -0.10 10.17
N GLY A 18 -14.17 -1.41 10.30
CA GLY A 18 -13.92 -2.31 9.16
C GLY A 18 -12.45 -2.37 8.73
N ARG A 19 -12.21 -2.88 7.52
CA ARG A 19 -10.86 -3.14 6.98
C ARG A 19 -10.58 -2.38 5.68
N ALA A 20 -11.17 -1.21 5.46
CA ALA A 20 -10.91 -0.43 4.25
C ALA A 20 -9.52 0.24 4.26
N ASP A 21 -9.14 0.91 3.16
CA ASP A 21 -7.98 1.80 3.08
C ASP A 21 -6.59 1.12 3.01
N CYS A 22 -6.45 0.09 2.17
CA CYS A 22 -5.17 -0.64 2.05
C CYS A 22 -3.95 0.27 1.78
N VAL A 23 -4.12 1.30 0.94
CA VAL A 23 -3.08 2.30 0.65
C VAL A 23 -2.67 3.08 1.89
N VAL A 24 -3.63 3.63 2.65
CA VAL A 24 -3.35 4.39 3.88
C VAL A 24 -2.63 3.51 4.89
N ARG A 25 -3.17 2.31 5.14
CA ARG A 25 -2.57 1.35 6.09
C ARG A 25 -1.13 1.00 5.72
N ALA A 26 -0.87 0.70 4.45
CA ALA A 26 0.45 0.34 3.99
C ALA A 26 1.46 1.47 4.19
N ILE A 27 1.06 2.72 3.89
CA ILE A 27 1.90 3.90 4.12
C ILE A 27 2.18 4.06 5.61
N CYS A 28 1.15 4.09 6.48
CA CYS A 28 1.33 4.25 7.93
C CYS A 28 2.20 3.14 8.54
N LEU A 29 2.03 1.90 8.09
CA LEU A 29 2.88 0.78 8.51
C LEU A 29 4.32 0.95 8.01
N ILE A 30 4.61 1.60 6.91
CA ILE A 30 6.00 1.74 6.47
C ILE A 30 6.65 2.99 7.03
N THR A 31 5.93 4.11 7.08
CA THR A 31 6.48 5.42 7.46
C THR A 31 6.35 5.73 8.95
N GLY A 32 5.43 5.07 9.66
CA GLY A 32 5.05 5.44 11.02
C GLY A 32 4.22 6.71 11.11
N GLU A 33 3.78 7.27 9.98
CA GLU A 33 2.94 8.47 9.95
C GLU A 33 1.54 8.21 10.51
N SER A 34 0.95 9.26 11.09
CA SER A 34 -0.42 9.24 11.62
C SER A 34 -1.44 8.86 10.54
N TYR A 35 -2.33 7.93 10.89
CA TYR A 35 -3.39 7.45 10.01
C TYR A 35 -4.28 8.57 9.48
N ASN A 36 -4.71 9.48 10.36
CA ASN A 36 -5.57 10.60 9.99
C ASN A 36 -4.86 11.54 9.02
N HIS A 37 -3.59 11.85 9.27
CA HIS A 37 -2.79 12.70 8.40
C HIS A 37 -2.65 12.11 6.99
N VAL A 38 -2.20 10.86 6.88
CA VAL A 38 -2.05 10.19 5.57
C VAL A 38 -3.39 10.11 4.82
N ARG A 39 -4.48 9.83 5.54
CA ARG A 39 -5.82 9.77 4.97
C ARG A 39 -6.29 11.14 4.46
N GLU A 40 -6.10 12.20 5.23
CA GLU A 40 -6.45 13.57 4.87
C GLU A 40 -5.67 14.04 3.63
N ASP A 41 -4.36 13.81 3.60
CA ASP A 41 -3.50 14.14 2.47
C ASP A 41 -3.97 13.47 1.16
N LEU A 42 -4.18 12.15 1.22
CA LEU A 42 -4.61 11.38 0.05
C LEU A 42 -6.02 11.76 -0.39
N SER A 43 -6.92 12.06 0.56
CA SER A 43 -8.26 12.56 0.27
C SER A 43 -8.21 13.93 -0.41
N TYR A 44 -7.39 14.84 0.09
CA TYR A 44 -7.18 16.15 -0.51
C TYR A 44 -6.60 16.02 -1.93
N LEU A 45 -5.56 15.20 -2.11
CA LEU A 45 -4.91 14.99 -3.39
C LEU A 45 -5.86 14.37 -4.42
N GLN A 46 -6.64 13.34 -4.05
CA GLN A 46 -7.65 12.74 -4.93
C GLN A 46 -8.73 13.74 -5.32
N LYS A 47 -9.26 14.51 -4.36
CA LYS A 47 -10.24 15.56 -4.64
C LYS A 47 -9.68 16.59 -5.62
N LYS A 48 -8.45 17.05 -5.41
CA LYS A 48 -7.77 18.01 -6.27
C LYS A 48 -7.57 17.46 -7.69
N MET A 49 -7.05 16.24 -7.82
CA MET A 49 -6.76 15.61 -9.12
C MET A 49 -8.02 15.32 -9.95
N THR A 50 -9.13 15.05 -9.28
CA THR A 50 -10.40 14.70 -9.94
C THR A 50 -11.32 15.90 -10.12
N GLY A 51 -10.86 17.12 -9.80
CA GLY A 51 -11.68 18.33 -9.84
C GLY A 51 -12.90 18.27 -8.90
N GLY A 52 -12.84 17.43 -7.87
CA GLY A 52 -13.94 17.19 -6.94
C GLY A 52 -14.90 16.06 -7.34
N LEU A 53 -14.72 15.41 -8.50
CA LEU A 53 -15.57 14.27 -8.91
C LEU A 53 -15.51 13.12 -7.89
N TYR A 54 -14.33 12.88 -7.32
CA TYR A 54 -14.16 11.96 -6.20
C TYR A 54 -13.80 12.79 -4.95
N PRO A 55 -14.78 13.16 -4.11
CA PRO A 55 -14.58 14.13 -3.03
C PRO A 55 -13.83 13.54 -1.82
N SER A 56 -13.70 12.21 -1.75
CA SER A 56 -13.01 11.49 -0.68
C SER A 56 -12.36 10.20 -1.19
N ILE A 57 -11.65 9.50 -0.30
CA ILE A 57 -11.07 8.17 -0.55
C ILE A 57 -11.85 7.04 0.14
N ALA A 58 -13.14 7.24 0.45
CA ALA A 58 -13.96 6.22 1.10
C ALA A 58 -14.03 4.90 0.29
N ASP A 59 -14.01 5.01 -1.04
CA ASP A 59 -14.03 3.87 -1.97
C ASP A 59 -12.62 3.39 -2.38
N GLY A 60 -11.59 3.91 -1.71
CA GLY A 60 -10.19 3.64 -1.99
C GLY A 60 -9.46 4.81 -2.64
N VAL A 61 -8.15 4.64 -2.72
CA VAL A 61 -7.21 5.62 -3.29
C VAL A 61 -6.87 5.19 -4.71
N MET A 62 -7.08 6.08 -5.67
CA MET A 62 -6.74 5.82 -7.08
C MET A 62 -5.22 5.64 -7.26
N THR A 63 -4.81 4.78 -8.20
CA THR A 63 -3.39 4.50 -8.46
C THR A 63 -2.55 5.76 -8.74
N PRO A 64 -3.00 6.71 -9.58
CA PRO A 64 -2.26 7.94 -9.81
C PRO A 64 -2.08 8.80 -8.54
N VAL A 65 -3.02 8.74 -7.59
CA VAL A 65 -2.98 9.54 -6.35
C VAL A 65 -1.87 9.03 -5.43
N HIS A 66 -1.84 7.73 -5.12
CA HIS A 66 -0.80 7.21 -4.24
C HIS A 66 0.59 7.23 -4.90
N TYR A 67 0.65 7.12 -6.23
CA TYR A 67 1.89 7.32 -6.98
C TYR A 67 2.44 8.73 -6.77
N LEU A 68 1.64 9.77 -7.01
CA LEU A 68 2.07 11.16 -6.83
C LEU A 68 2.41 11.47 -5.38
N TYR A 69 1.64 10.94 -4.43
CA TYR A 69 1.90 11.13 -3.00
C TYR A 69 3.27 10.59 -2.58
N LEU A 70 3.56 9.34 -2.94
CA LEU A 70 4.81 8.67 -2.54
C LEU A 70 6.02 9.26 -3.28
N THR A 71 5.94 9.42 -4.60
CA THR A 71 7.04 9.99 -5.39
C THR A 71 7.31 11.46 -5.04
N GLY A 72 6.28 12.24 -4.72
CA GLY A 72 6.43 13.60 -4.19
C GLY A 72 7.15 13.68 -2.84
N LYS A 73 7.16 12.57 -2.08
CA LYS A 73 7.93 12.40 -0.83
C LYS A 73 9.29 11.73 -1.05
N GLY A 74 9.74 11.58 -2.30
CA GLY A 74 11.03 10.98 -2.64
C GLY A 74 11.06 9.45 -2.61
N TRP A 75 9.91 8.77 -2.54
CA TRP A 75 9.86 7.32 -2.68
C TRP A 75 10.06 6.91 -4.14
N ASP A 76 10.89 5.89 -4.35
CA ASP A 76 11.17 5.37 -5.68
C ASP A 76 10.25 4.20 -6.02
N LEU A 77 9.54 4.29 -7.15
CA LEU A 77 8.73 3.19 -7.68
C LEU A 77 9.58 2.28 -8.57
N THR A 78 9.73 1.03 -8.17
CA THR A 78 10.25 -0.04 -9.03
C THR A 78 9.09 -0.83 -9.63
N LEU A 79 8.93 -0.76 -10.96
CA LEU A 79 7.96 -1.59 -11.69
C LEU A 79 8.52 -2.99 -11.93
N THR A 80 7.65 -4.00 -11.86
CA THR A 80 8.06 -5.40 -12.05
C THR A 80 7.36 -6.03 -13.24
N LYS A 81 8.09 -6.86 -13.99
CA LYS A 81 7.58 -7.62 -15.14
C LYS A 81 7.70 -9.11 -14.87
N ASN A 82 6.62 -9.85 -15.11
CA ASN A 82 6.53 -11.30 -14.90
C ASN A 82 6.81 -11.79 -13.46
N ALA A 83 6.82 -10.90 -12.47
CA ALA A 83 7.05 -11.22 -11.07
C ALA A 83 5.75 -11.58 -10.32
N TYR A 84 5.92 -12.29 -9.21
CA TYR A 84 4.91 -12.55 -8.20
C TYR A 84 5.33 -11.93 -6.87
N LEU A 85 4.39 -11.79 -5.94
CA LEU A 85 4.64 -11.17 -4.64
C LEU A 85 5.86 -11.76 -3.89
N PRO A 86 6.12 -13.08 -3.87
CA PRO A 86 7.31 -13.64 -3.21
C PRO A 86 8.66 -13.24 -3.82
N ASP A 87 8.66 -12.67 -5.03
CA ASP A 87 9.87 -12.23 -5.74
C ASP A 87 10.31 -10.81 -5.31
N ILE A 88 9.55 -10.14 -4.44
CA ILE A 88 9.95 -8.85 -3.87
C ILE A 88 11.26 -8.99 -3.06
N PRO A 89 12.16 -7.99 -3.05
CA PRO A 89 13.30 -7.99 -2.16
C PRO A 89 12.91 -8.24 -0.70
N ARG A 90 13.72 -9.04 -0.01
CA ARG A 90 13.45 -9.44 1.39
C ARG A 90 14.04 -8.46 2.39
N ASP A 91 15.14 -7.81 2.02
CA ASP A 91 15.85 -6.89 2.89
C ASP A 91 15.27 -5.48 2.71
N GLY A 92 14.83 -4.87 3.81
CA GLY A 92 14.30 -3.50 3.83
C GLY A 92 12.80 -3.38 4.02
N HIS A 93 12.29 -2.19 3.70
CA HIS A 93 10.91 -1.78 3.88
C HIS A 93 10.33 -1.36 2.54
N PHE A 94 9.17 -1.91 2.18
CA PHE A 94 8.54 -1.65 0.89
C PHE A 94 7.04 -1.45 1.02
N ILE A 95 6.48 -0.63 0.15
CA ILE A 95 5.05 -0.59 -0.11
C ILE A 95 4.80 -1.36 -1.41
N ALA A 96 4.29 -2.58 -1.31
CA ALA A 96 4.10 -3.47 -2.45
C ALA A 96 2.73 -3.26 -3.11
N VAL A 97 2.70 -3.27 -4.44
CA VAL A 97 1.50 -3.08 -5.25
C VAL A 97 1.15 -4.38 -5.97
N ILE A 98 -0.04 -4.90 -5.71
CA ILE A 98 -0.62 -6.05 -6.42
C ILE A 98 -1.97 -5.64 -7.04
N PRO A 99 -2.59 -6.45 -7.91
CA PRO A 99 -3.87 -6.08 -8.51
C PRO A 99 -4.94 -5.73 -7.46
N ARG A 100 -5.39 -4.46 -7.48
CA ARG A 100 -6.42 -3.88 -6.62
C ARG A 100 -6.09 -3.89 -5.12
N HIS A 101 -4.81 -3.96 -4.75
CA HIS A 101 -4.42 -3.94 -3.35
C HIS A 101 -2.97 -3.46 -3.15
N VAL A 102 -2.73 -2.84 -2.01
CA VAL A 102 -1.41 -2.32 -1.60
C VAL A 102 -1.13 -2.79 -0.18
N MET A 103 0.09 -3.21 0.12
CA MET A 103 0.47 -3.75 1.43
C MET A 103 1.86 -3.29 1.87
N ALA A 104 2.07 -3.25 3.18
CA ALA A 104 3.39 -3.02 3.75
C ALA A 104 4.19 -4.32 3.79
N ILE A 105 5.46 -4.25 3.41
CA ILE A 105 6.42 -5.34 3.56
C ILE A 105 7.60 -4.84 4.38
N ARG A 106 7.86 -5.47 5.52
CA ARG A 106 8.99 -5.17 6.40
C ARG A 106 9.84 -6.42 6.57
N HIS A 107 11.10 -6.38 6.13
CA HIS A 107 12.06 -7.50 6.25
C HIS A 107 11.47 -8.85 5.83
N GLY A 108 10.90 -8.92 4.62
CA GLY A 108 10.30 -10.15 4.09
C GLY A 108 8.99 -10.59 4.76
N THR A 109 8.38 -9.74 5.59
CA THR A 109 7.10 -9.98 6.26
C THR A 109 6.02 -9.06 5.71
N VAL A 110 4.87 -9.60 5.32
CA VAL A 110 3.69 -8.83 4.92
C VAL A 110 2.95 -8.36 6.17
N TRP A 111 2.71 -7.05 6.28
CA TRP A 111 1.90 -6.44 7.32
C TRP A 111 0.62 -5.88 6.69
N ASP A 112 -0.52 -6.48 6.99
CA ASP A 112 -1.80 -6.13 6.38
C ASP A 112 -3.00 -6.60 7.22
N ALA A 113 -4.19 -6.08 6.93
CA ALA A 113 -5.43 -6.41 7.67
C ALA A 113 -6.03 -7.78 7.28
N TRP A 114 -5.52 -8.40 6.22
CA TRP A 114 -5.82 -9.76 5.79
C TRP A 114 -4.61 -10.39 5.09
N ASP A 115 -4.59 -11.72 5.04
CA ASP A 115 -3.52 -12.45 4.36
C ASP A 115 -3.65 -12.32 2.83
N SER A 116 -3.03 -11.28 2.30
CA SER A 116 -2.98 -10.96 0.87
C SER A 116 -1.93 -11.76 0.09
N ARG A 117 -1.20 -12.68 0.73
CA ARG A 117 -0.05 -13.35 0.11
C ARG A 117 -0.45 -14.29 -1.02
N PHE A 118 -1.67 -14.80 -1.01
CA PHE A 118 -2.11 -15.87 -1.90
C PHE A 118 -3.14 -15.40 -2.92
N SER A 119 -3.12 -16.03 -4.10
CA SER A 119 -4.10 -15.78 -5.15
C SER A 119 -4.51 -17.07 -5.84
N ARG A 120 -5.84 -17.29 -5.91
CA ARG A 120 -6.44 -18.36 -6.72
C ARG A 120 -6.52 -18.01 -8.21
N ARG A 121 -6.17 -16.77 -8.59
CA ARG A 121 -6.29 -16.26 -9.96
C ARG A 121 -5.05 -16.50 -10.81
N THR A 122 -3.96 -16.96 -10.20
CA THR A 122 -2.67 -17.18 -10.86
C THR A 122 -2.27 -18.64 -10.71
N LYS A 123 -1.52 -19.16 -11.69
CA LYS A 123 -1.03 -20.54 -11.64
C LYS A 123 -0.03 -20.80 -10.52
N SER A 124 0.73 -19.77 -10.11
CA SER A 124 1.73 -19.87 -9.05
C SER A 124 1.14 -19.92 -7.64
N GLY A 125 -0.15 -19.60 -7.47
CA GLY A 125 -0.77 -19.46 -6.16
C GLY A 125 -0.48 -18.12 -5.47
N TYR A 126 0.29 -17.23 -6.10
CA TYR A 126 0.65 -15.91 -5.56
C TYR A 126 0.15 -14.78 -6.47
N PRO A 127 -0.26 -13.61 -5.93
CA PRO A 127 -0.64 -12.48 -6.76
C PRO A 127 0.56 -11.96 -7.57
N ARG A 128 0.26 -11.37 -8.72
CA ARG A 128 1.28 -10.66 -9.52
C ARG A 128 1.78 -9.47 -8.74
N LEU A 129 3.10 -9.30 -8.68
CA LEU A 129 3.70 -8.07 -8.21
C LEU A 129 3.71 -7.09 -9.40
N LEU A 130 3.04 -5.95 -9.24
CA LEU A 130 3.00 -4.90 -10.27
C LEU A 130 4.17 -3.93 -10.11
N GLY A 131 4.57 -3.71 -8.87
CA GLY A 131 5.73 -2.94 -8.48
C GLY A 131 5.79 -2.79 -6.97
N TYR A 132 6.79 -2.07 -6.50
CA TYR A 132 6.93 -1.72 -5.09
C TYR A 132 7.63 -0.37 -4.95
N TYR A 133 7.30 0.35 -3.89
CA TYR A 133 7.99 1.58 -3.52
C TYR A 133 9.07 1.29 -2.49
N SER A 134 10.25 1.86 -2.70
CA SER A 134 11.37 1.87 -1.76
C SER A 134 11.48 3.24 -1.09
N PRO A 135 11.89 3.32 0.20
CA PRO A 135 12.06 4.58 0.90
C PRO A 135 13.14 5.44 0.22
N PRO A 136 13.08 6.77 0.36
CA PRO A 136 14.16 7.65 -0.08
C PRO A 136 15.48 7.24 0.57
N ALA A 137 16.58 7.42 -0.16
CA ALA A 137 17.92 7.28 0.40
C ALA A 137 18.08 8.25 1.59
N ALA A 138 18.65 7.76 2.69
CA ALA A 138 18.93 8.56 3.89
C ALA A 138 20.06 9.57 3.65
#